data_AF-A0A947TGE9-F1
#
_entry.id   AF-A0A947TGE9-F1
#
_cell.length_a   1.000
_cell.length_b   1.000
_cell.length_c   1.000
_cell.angle_alpha   90.00
_cell.angle_beta   90.00
_cell.angle_gamma   90.00
#
_symmetry.space_group_name_H-M   'P 1'
#
loop_
_entity.id
_entity.type
_entity.pdbx_description
1 polymer ?
#
loop_
_entity_poly.entity_id
_entity_poly.type
_entity_poly.pdbx_seq_one_letter_code
_entity_poly.pdbx_strand_id
1 'polypeptide(L)'
;MIGINGLYEGMGAPDLPVASVLFAAWNEGRRFRIDVEWRPELDPAERFVLTVFYQPWPRNERGRRRKDIPFAFDMNEEVVGTLKTDSYSELLLQLEDWLDRCSVWCREGN
;
A
#
# COMPACT_ATOMS: atom_id res chain seq x y z
N MET A 1 -7.63 -7.54 8.64
CA MET A 1 -6.57 -7.24 9.64
C MET A 1 -5.97 -5.87 9.33
N ILE A 2 -5.55 -5.11 10.35
CA ILE A 2 -4.68 -3.93 10.16
C ILE A 2 -3.28 -4.39 10.54
N GLY A 3 -2.32 -4.22 9.63
CA GLY A 3 -0.92 -4.54 9.86
C GLY A 3 -0.04 -3.35 9.51
N ILE A 4 1.02 -3.16 10.29
CA ILE A 4 2.05 -2.17 10.06
C ILE A 4 3.37 -2.91 10.22
N ASN A 5 4.18 -2.95 9.17
CA ASN A 5 5.58 -3.31 9.34
C ASN A 5 6.28 -2.06 9.87
N GLY A 6 6.58 -2.05 11.17
CA GLY A 6 7.49 -1.07 11.75
C GLY A 6 8.86 -1.17 11.08
N LEU A 7 9.61 -0.06 11.11
CA LEU A 7 11.00 0.02 10.64
C LEU A 7 11.85 -1.07 11.34
N TYR A 8 11.95 -2.24 10.68
CA TYR A 8 12.76 -3.44 10.95
C TYR A 8 12.72 -4.06 12.37
N GLU A 9 12.00 -5.18 12.53
CA GLU A 9 12.59 -6.51 12.75
C GLU A 9 11.50 -7.60 12.63
N GLY A 10 11.89 -8.75 12.07
CA GLY A 10 10.99 -9.71 11.44
C GLY A 10 9.93 -10.38 12.31
N MET A 11 8.77 -10.63 11.70
CA MET A 11 8.06 -11.91 11.64
C MET A 11 6.67 -11.68 11.04
N GLY A 12 6.35 -12.38 9.93
CA GLY A 12 4.98 -12.46 9.39
C GLY A 12 4.60 -11.47 8.29
N ALA A 13 5.55 -10.73 7.71
CA ALA A 13 5.28 -9.93 6.52
C ALA A 13 4.99 -10.86 5.31
N PRO A 14 4.02 -10.53 4.44
CA PRO A 14 3.91 -11.18 3.13
C PRO A 14 5.24 -11.05 2.37
N ASP A 15 5.50 -11.95 1.40
CA ASP A 15 6.68 -11.90 0.50
C ASP A 15 6.67 -10.61 -0.34
N LEU A 16 6.94 -9.48 0.30
CA LEU A 16 7.17 -8.19 -0.33
C LEU A 16 8.60 -8.24 -0.87
N PRO A 17 8.87 -7.77 -2.11
CA PRO A 17 10.22 -7.72 -2.64
C PRO A 17 11.13 -6.89 -1.72
N VAL A 18 11.93 -7.60 -0.94
CA VAL A 18 12.80 -7.10 0.14
C VAL A 18 14.02 -6.45 -0.48
N ALA A 19 14.02 -5.11 -0.61
CA ALA A 19 15.27 -4.32 -0.64
C ALA A 19 15.08 -2.82 -0.39
N SER A 20 13.87 -2.25 -0.58
CA SER A 20 13.72 -0.79 -0.69
C SER A 20 12.52 -0.17 0.01
N VAL A 21 11.66 -0.99 0.64
CA VAL A 21 10.47 -0.50 1.34
C VAL A 21 10.86 -0.12 2.76
N LEU A 22 10.83 1.17 3.07
CA LEU A 22 11.11 1.73 4.39
C LEU A 22 9.94 1.53 5.36
N PHE A 23 8.71 1.59 4.83
CA PHE A 23 7.50 1.46 5.61
C PHE A 23 6.41 0.82 4.76
N ALA A 24 5.64 -0.08 5.37
CA ALA A 24 4.44 -0.63 4.77
C ALA A 24 3.32 -0.67 5.81
N ALA A 25 2.15 -0.17 5.42
CA ALA A 25 0.92 -0.31 6.19
C ALA A 25 -0.19 -0.85 5.31
N TRP A 26 -1.04 -1.71 5.86
CA TRP A 26 -2.17 -2.25 5.12
C TRP A 26 -3.39 -2.44 6.01
N ASN A 27 -4.55 -2.36 5.36
CA ASN A 27 -5.84 -2.62 5.96
C ASN A 27 -6.65 -3.46 4.99
N GLU A 28 -6.73 -4.77 5.25
CA GLU A 28 -7.46 -5.72 4.40
C GLU A 28 -8.97 -5.44 4.41
N GLY A 29 -9.51 -4.93 5.52
CA GLY A 29 -10.94 -4.61 5.63
C GLY A 29 -11.33 -3.47 4.69
N ARG A 30 -10.40 -2.53 4.50
CA ARG A 30 -10.54 -1.39 3.57
C ARG A 30 -9.93 -1.70 2.20
N ARG A 31 -9.13 -2.75 2.10
CA ARG A 31 -8.39 -3.24 0.93
C ARG A 31 -7.34 -2.25 0.42
N PHE A 32 -6.64 -1.60 1.34
CA PHE A 32 -5.55 -0.68 1.04
C PHE A 32 -4.21 -1.19 1.54
N ARG A 33 -3.17 -0.84 0.79
CA ARG A 33 -1.78 -0.99 1.19
C ARG A 33 -1.03 0.30 0.82
N ILE A 34 -0.18 0.77 1.70
CA ILE A 34 0.69 1.93 1.49
C ILE A 34 2.11 1.43 1.64
N ASP A 35 2.92 1.71 0.63
CA ASP A 35 4.36 1.50 0.69
C ASP A 35 5.06 2.84 0.65
N VAL A 36 6.13 2.95 1.42
CA VAL A 36 7.11 4.03 1.31
C VAL A 36 8.43 3.40 0.93
N GLU A 37 9.02 3.88 -0.16
CA GLU A 37 10.31 3.44 -0.64
C GLU A 37 11.34 4.57 -0.64
N TRP A 38 12.61 4.21 -0.47
CA TRP A 38 13.74 5.10 -0.72
C TRP A 38 14.84 4.30 -1.42
N ARG A 39 15.22 4.75 -2.62
CA ARG A 39 16.16 4.04 -3.50
C ARG A 39 17.21 5.00 -4.06
N PRO A 40 18.16 5.48 -3.24
CA PRO A 40 19.18 6.45 -3.69
C PRO A 40 20.04 5.92 -4.86
N GLU A 41 20.19 4.60 -4.97
CA GLU A 41 20.89 3.95 -6.09
C GLU A 41 20.16 4.07 -7.43
N LEU A 42 18.83 4.22 -7.41
CA LEU A 42 17.98 4.31 -8.60
C LEU A 42 17.41 5.72 -8.81
N ASP A 43 17.39 6.54 -7.76
CA ASP A 43 17.00 7.94 -7.80
C ASP A 43 18.11 8.80 -7.21
N PRO A 44 18.96 9.41 -8.07
CA PRO A 44 20.02 10.32 -7.64
C PRO A 44 19.52 11.56 -6.90
N ALA A 45 18.22 11.87 -6.96
CA ALA A 45 17.61 12.94 -6.18
C ALA A 45 17.24 12.48 -4.75
N GLU A 46 17.51 11.22 -4.40
CA GLU A 46 17.30 10.62 -3.07
C GLU A 46 15.87 10.80 -2.52
N ARG A 47 14.87 10.82 -3.40
CA ARG A 47 13.48 11.06 -3.00
C ARG A 47 12.86 9.82 -2.36
N PHE A 48 12.01 10.08 -1.38
CA PHE A 48 11.03 9.13 -0.89
C PHE A 48 9.90 8.97 -1.92
N VAL A 49 9.43 7.74 -2.09
CA VAL A 49 8.29 7.41 -2.95
C VAL A 49 7.22 6.74 -2.09
N LEU A 50 6.11 7.43 -1.86
CA LEU A 50 4.93 6.85 -1.22
C LEU A 50 3.96 6.38 -2.31
N THR A 51 3.58 5.11 -2.28
CA THR A 51 2.63 4.51 -3.22
C THR A 51 1.46 3.91 -2.46
N VAL A 52 0.24 4.24 -2.88
CA VAL A 52 -1.00 3.74 -2.29
C VAL A 52 -1.68 2.80 -3.27
N PHE A 53 -1.87 1.57 -2.83
CA PHE A 53 -2.48 0.48 -3.55
C PHE A 53 -3.88 0.19 -3.01
N TYR A 54 -4.77 -0.20 -3.91
CA TYR A 54 -6.11 -0.67 -3.62
C TYR A 54 -6.33 -2.04 -4.28
N GLN A 55 -6.78 -3.03 -3.52
CA GLN A 55 -7.06 -4.37 -4.04
C GLN A 55 -8.57 -4.55 -4.29
N PRO A 56 -9.03 -4.59 -5.55
CA PRO A 56 -10.41 -4.97 -5.85
C PRO A 56 -10.70 -6.42 -5.46
N TRP A 57 -11.96 -6.75 -5.19
CA TRP A 57 -12.31 -8.15 -4.97
C TRP A 57 -12.13 -8.93 -6.28
N PRO A 58 -11.51 -10.11 -6.26
CA PRO A 58 -11.44 -10.96 -7.44
C PRO A 58 -12.84 -11.15 -8.03
N ARG A 59 -12.97 -10.90 -9.34
CA ARG A 59 -14.21 -11.03 -10.09
C ARG A 59 -14.18 -12.31 -10.93
N ASN A 60 -15.33 -12.94 -11.12
CA ASN A 60 -15.47 -13.98 -12.13
C ASN A 60 -15.64 -13.37 -13.53
N GLU A 61 -15.65 -14.20 -14.57
CA GLU A 61 -15.87 -13.77 -15.97
C GLU A 61 -17.19 -12.99 -16.17
N ARG A 62 -18.14 -13.10 -15.24
CA ARG A 62 -19.42 -12.37 -15.24
C ARG A 62 -19.40 -11.11 -14.36
N GLY A 63 -18.24 -10.65 -13.91
CA GLY A 63 -18.07 -9.43 -13.10
C GLY A 63 -18.55 -9.52 -11.65
N ARG A 64 -18.98 -10.71 -11.18
CA ARG A 64 -19.41 -10.91 -9.79
C ARG A 64 -18.21 -11.20 -8.90
N ARG A 65 -18.25 -10.69 -7.67
CA ARG A 65 -17.26 -11.03 -6.63
C ARG A 65 -17.18 -12.55 -6.44
N ARG A 66 -15.97 -13.08 -6.52
CA ARG A 66 -15.62 -14.43 -6.12
C ARG A 66 -15.55 -14.48 -4.60
N LYS A 67 -16.43 -15.29 -4.00
CA LYS A 67 -16.50 -15.48 -2.54
C LYS A 67 -15.74 -16.73 -2.08
N ASP A 68 -15.33 -17.56 -3.04
CA ASP A 68 -14.60 -18.81 -2.90
C ASP A 68 -13.08 -18.60 -2.74
N ILE A 69 -12.57 -17.40 -3.04
CA ILE A 69 -11.15 -17.07 -2.92
C ILE A 69 -10.93 -16.18 -1.68
N PRO A 70 -9.94 -16.48 -0.82
CA PRO A 70 -9.55 -15.59 0.26
C PRO A 70 -9.05 -14.24 -0.30
N PHE A 71 -9.24 -13.18 0.46
CA PHE A 71 -8.62 -11.89 0.11
C PHE A 71 -7.10 -12.01 0.22
N ALA A 72 -6.40 -11.49 -0.78
CA ALA A 72 -4.95 -11.30 -0.75
C ALA A 72 -4.61 -10.06 -1.57
N PHE A 73 -3.58 -9.34 -1.14
CA PHE A 73 -2.90 -8.37 -1.98
C PHE A 73 -2.08 -9.14 -3.02
N ASP A 74 -2.39 -8.96 -4.29
CA ASP A 74 -1.80 -9.71 -5.41
C ASP A 74 -1.47 -8.80 -6.60
N MET A 75 -1.14 -9.39 -7.76
CA MET A 75 -0.79 -8.60 -8.95
C MET A 75 -1.95 -7.76 -9.52
N ASN A 76 -3.17 -7.87 -8.98
CA ASN A 76 -4.32 -7.09 -9.42
C ASN A 76 -4.55 -5.82 -8.58
N GLU A 77 -3.61 -5.47 -7.69
CA GLU A 77 -3.64 -4.18 -7.00
C GLU A 77 -3.63 -3.01 -7.98
N GLU A 78 -4.49 -2.02 -7.72
CA GLU A 78 -4.52 -0.74 -8.44
C GLU A 78 -3.74 0.32 -7.66
N VAL A 79 -2.83 1.03 -8.33
CA VAL A 79 -2.25 2.25 -7.75
C VAL A 79 -3.28 3.36 -7.79
N VAL A 80 -3.67 3.86 -6.61
CA VAL A 80 -4.64 4.96 -6.46
C VAL A 80 -3.98 6.27 -6.06
N GLY A 81 -2.71 6.24 -5.69
CA GLY A 81 -1.96 7.41 -5.28
C GLY A 81 -0.45 7.17 -5.38
N THR A 82 0.27 8.18 -5.82
CA THR A 82 1.74 8.20 -5.78
C THR A 82 2.21 9.60 -5.42
N LEU A 83 3.14 9.67 -4.48
CA LEU A 83 3.83 10.90 -4.08
C LEU A 83 5.34 10.65 -4.15
N LYS A 84 6.07 11.65 -4.63
CA LYS A 84 7.52 11.70 -4.54
C LYS A 84 7.94 12.97 -3.82
N THR A 85 8.77 12.87 -2.80
CA THR A 85 9.29 14.03 -2.05
C THR A 85 10.68 13.74 -1.52
N ASP A 86 11.55 14.74 -1.48
CA ASP A 86 12.84 14.70 -0.77
C ASP A 86 12.70 15.21 0.68
N SER A 87 11.53 15.70 1.06
CA SER A 87 11.23 16.21 2.39
C SER A 87 10.60 15.13 3.27
N TYR A 88 11.31 14.73 4.33
CA TYR A 88 10.81 13.77 5.31
C TYR A 88 9.55 14.27 6.03
N SER A 89 9.45 15.57 6.32
CA SER A 89 8.27 16.14 6.98
C SER A 89 7.04 16.13 6.06
N GLU A 90 7.24 16.42 4.77
CA GLU A 90 6.16 16.30 3.77
C GLU A 90 5.72 14.85 3.61
N LEU A 91 6.66 13.90 3.56
CA LEU A 91 6.37 12.48 3.53
C LEU A 91 5.47 12.06 4.70
N LEU A 92 5.81 12.47 5.93
CA LEU A 92 5.02 12.12 7.11
C LEU A 92 3.61 12.70 7.06
N LEU A 93 3.45 13.98 6.69
CA LEU A 93 2.14 14.61 6.56
C LEU A 93 1.26 13.88 5.53
N GLN A 94 1.85 13.49 4.40
CA GLN A 94 1.12 12.80 3.34
C GLN A 94 0.78 11.36 3.73
N LEU A 95 1.68 10.69 4.47
CA LEU A 95 1.42 9.37 5.02
C LEU A 95 0.26 9.40 6.02
N GLU A 96 0.25 10.36 6.94
CA GLU A 96 -0.83 10.54 7.92
C GLU A 96 -2.18 10.83 7.23
N ASP A 97 -2.20 11.74 6.25
CA ASP A 97 -3.40 12.04 5.46
C ASP A 97 -3.94 10.80 4.74
N TRP A 98 -3.06 9.97 4.14
CA TRP A 98 -3.49 8.72 3.52
C TRP A 98 -3.99 7.69 4.53
N LEU A 99 -3.34 7.55 5.68
CA LEU A 99 -3.80 6.65 6.75
C LEU A 99 -5.19 7.04 7.24
N ASP A 100 -5.44 8.34 7.44
CA ASP A 100 -6.75 8.85 7.84
C ASP A 100 -7.82 8.61 6.76
N ARG A 101 -7.51 8.93 5.50
CA ARG A 101 -8.40 8.65 4.35
C ARG A 101 -8.73 7.17 4.26
N CYS A 102 -7.74 6.29 4.36
CA CYS A 102 -7.91 4.84 4.29
C CYS A 102 -8.76 4.30 5.44
N SER A 103 -8.81 4.96 6.59
CA SER A 103 -9.62 4.53 7.75
C SER A 103 -11.12 4.58 7.48
N VAL A 104 -11.57 5.58 6.71
CA VAL A 104 -12.97 5.81 6.33
C VAL A 104 -13.29 5.37 4.90
N TRP A 105 -12.29 4.98 4.13
CA TRP A 105 -12.42 4.73 2.71
C TRP A 105 -13.41 3.60 2.37
N CYS A 106 -14.20 3.81 1.32
CA CYS A 106 -15.09 2.82 0.72
C CYS A 106 -14.85 2.78 -0.80
N ARG A 107 -14.06 1.83 -1.33
CA ARG A 107 -14.08 1.58 -2.78
C ARG A 107 -14.47 0.17 -3.05
N GLU A 108 -15.67 -0.01 -3.56
CA GLU A 108 -15.97 -0.67 -4.83
C GLU A 108 -17.39 -0.23 -5.23
N GLY A 109 -17.55 0.37 -6.43
CA GLY A 109 -18.84 0.75 -7.01
C GLY A 109 -19.26 2.23 -6.94
N ASN A 110 -18.33 3.19 -7.13
CA ASN A 110 -18.72 4.53 -7.58
C ASN A 110 -18.98 4.50 -9.09
#